data_AF-A0A7C3CA43-F1
#
_entry.id   AF-A0A7C3CA43-F1
#
_cell.length_a   1.000
_cell.length_b   1.000
_cell.length_c   1.000
_cell.angle_alpha   90.00
_cell.angle_beta   90.00
_cell.angle_gamma   90.00
#
_symmetry.space_group_name_H-M   'P 1'
#
loop_
_entity.id
_entity.type
_entity.pdbx_description
1 polymer ?
#
loop_
_entity_poly.entity_id
_entity_poly.type
_entity_poly.pdbx_seq_one_letter_code
_entity_poly.pdbx_strand_id
1 'polypeptide(L)' 'NEQLVKALLEVVSEKTGYPAEMLELNMDMEADLGIDSIKRVEIFGALTSQYPEMSGVNPNELTELRTLAEIVDYVSSKKA' A
#
# COMPACT_ATOMS: atom_id res chain seq x y z
N ASN A 1 5.09 -12.98 1.47
CA ASN A 1 4.83 -11.52 1.45
C ASN A 1 5.84 -10.70 0.66
N GLU A 2 7.01 -11.21 0.25
CA GLU A 2 7.97 -10.42 -0.56
C GLU A 2 7.39 -9.88 -1.88
N GLN A 3 6.58 -10.66 -2.61
CA GLN A 3 5.92 -10.17 -3.83
C GLN A 3 4.93 -9.04 -3.57
N LEU A 4 4.14 -9.14 -2.49
CA LEU A 4 3.20 -8.09 -2.08
C LEU A 4 3.94 -6.81 -1.69
N VAL A 5 5.01 -6.93 -0.89
CA VAL A 5 5.86 -5.80 -0.50
C VAL A 5 6.43 -5.13 -1.75
N LYS A 6 7.02 -5.91 -2.65
CA LYS A 6 7.60 -5.38 -3.88
C LYS A 6 6.57 -4.63 -4.73
N ALA A 7 5.40 -5.21 -4.94
CA ALA A 7 4.32 -4.56 -5.69
C ALA A 7 3.81 -3.29 -5.00
N LEU A 8 3.67 -3.30 -3.68
CA LEU A 8 3.28 -2.10 -2.92
C LEU A 8 4.30 -0.99 -3.12
N LEU A 9 5.59 -1.29 -3.00
CA LEU A 9 6.66 -0.31 -3.19
C LEU A 9 6.71 0.21 -4.63
N GLU A 10 6.52 -0.65 -5.63
CA GLU A 10 6.43 -0.24 -7.04
C GLU A 10 5.25 0.70 -7.29
N VAL A 11 4.05 0.35 -6.82
CA VAL A 11 2.85 1.20 -6.98
C VAL A 11 3.01 2.52 -6.23
N VAL A 12 3.54 2.50 -5.00
CA VAL A 12 3.78 3.72 -4.22
C VAL A 12 4.81 4.60 -4.95
N SER A 13 5.88 4.01 -5.47
CA SER A 13 6.89 4.70 -6.27
C SER A 13 6.27 5.39 -7.49
N GLU A 14 5.44 4.68 -8.25
CA GLU A 14 4.72 5.24 -9.42
C GLU A 14 3.77 6.38 -9.04
N LYS A 15 3.11 6.30 -7.88
CA LYS A 15 2.08 7.26 -7.44
C LYS A 15 2.62 8.50 -6.73
N THR A 16 3.81 8.41 -6.16
CA THR A 16 4.46 9.47 -5.38
C THR A 16 5.66 10.07 -6.09
N GLY A 17 6.29 9.31 -7.00
CA GLY A 17 7.55 9.68 -7.64
C GLY A 17 8.80 9.37 -6.81
N TYR A 18 8.66 8.81 -5.60
CA TYR A 18 9.81 8.36 -4.82
C TYR A 18 10.44 7.13 -5.48
N PRO A 19 11.77 7.05 -5.61
CA PRO A 19 12.43 5.83 -6.03
C PRO A 19 12.12 4.67 -5.06
N ALA A 20 11.82 3.48 -5.58
CA ALA A 20 11.49 2.32 -4.75
C ALA A 20 12.59 1.95 -3.73
N GLU A 21 13.85 2.27 -4.04
CA GLU A 21 15.00 2.10 -3.14
C GLU A 21 15.03 3.06 -1.94
N MET A 22 14.28 4.17 -2.00
CA MET A 22 14.15 5.12 -0.89
C MET A 22 12.92 4.82 -0.02
N LEU A 23 12.03 3.92 -0.44
CA LEU A 23 10.83 3.59 0.30
C LEU A 23 11.12 2.52 1.35
N GLU A 24 10.79 2.82 2.60
CA GLU A 24 10.85 1.86 3.70
C GLU A 24 9.46 1.52 4.23
N LEU A 25 9.28 0.30 4.72
CA LEU A 25 7.96 -0.18 5.18
C LEU A 25 7.45 0.58 6.43
N ASN A 26 8.35 1.12 7.24
CA ASN A 26 8.05 1.88 8.45
C ASN A 26 7.67 3.35 8.18
N MET A 27 7.81 3.84 6.94
CA MET A 27 7.49 5.22 6.60
C MET A 27 6.00 5.49 6.78
N ASP A 28 5.69 6.65 7.34
CA ASP A 28 4.33 7.15 7.47
C ASP A 28 3.82 7.60 6.10
N MET A 29 2.68 7.05 5.70
CA MET A 29 2.08 7.34 4.41
C MET A 29 1.75 8.82 4.25
N GLU A 30 1.23 9.48 5.28
CA GLU A 30 0.82 10.89 5.16
C GLU A 30 1.97 11.83 5.49
N ALA A 31 2.65 11.62 6.62
CA ALA A 31 3.67 12.53 7.12
C ALA A 31 5.00 12.45 6.34
N ASP A 32 5.42 11.25 5.93
CA ASP A 32 6.70 11.06 5.21
C ASP A 32 6.48 11.03 3.69
N LEU A 33 5.43 10.35 3.23
CA LEU A 33 5.22 10.08 1.81
C LEU A 33 4.18 11.00 1.13
N GLY A 34 3.43 11.82 1.88
CA GLY A 34 2.41 12.71 1.33
C GLY A 34 1.24 11.98 0.65
N ILE A 35 0.96 10.75 1.07
CA ILE A 35 -0.11 9.88 0.58
C ILE A 35 -1.37 10.14 1.41
N ASP A 36 -2.25 10.97 0.86
CA ASP A 36 -3.58 11.23 1.39
C ASP A 36 -4.56 10.06 1.18
N SER A 37 -5.78 10.21 1.71
CA SER A 37 -6.84 9.21 1.60
C SER A 37 -7.25 8.89 0.15
N ILE A 38 -7.08 9.83 -0.79
CA ILE A 38 -7.40 9.62 -2.21
C ILE A 38 -6.32 8.74 -2.85
N LYS A 39 -5.04 9.07 -2.64
CA LYS A 39 -3.91 8.29 -3.14
C LYS A 39 -3.90 6.87 -2.58
N ARG A 40 -4.32 6.66 -1.34
CA ARG A 40 -4.45 5.30 -0.75
C ARG A 40 -5.44 4.43 -1.53
N VAL A 41 -6.61 4.99 -1.88
CA VAL A 41 -7.60 4.29 -2.70
C VAL A 41 -7.03 3.94 -4.07
N GLU A 42 -6.27 4.85 -4.69
CA GLU A 42 -5.62 4.59 -5.98
C GLU A 42 -4.52 3.52 -5.91
N ILE A 43 -3.64 3.60 -4.90
CA ILE A 43 -2.58 2.62 -4.67
C ILE A 43 -3.21 1.23 -4.48
N PHE A 44 -4.27 1.15 -3.68
CA PHE A 44 -4.96 -0.10 -3.44
C PHE A 44 -5.73 -0.62 -4.67
N GLY A 45 -6.33 0.27 -5.45
CA GLY A 45 -6.95 -0.07 -6.74
C GLY A 45 -5.94 -0.64 -7.74
N ALA A 46 -4.73 -0.07 -7.80
CA ALA A 46 -3.65 -0.58 -8.63
C ALA A 46 -3.15 -1.95 -8.13
N LEU A 47 -2.98 -2.11 -6.81
CA LEU A 47 -2.59 -3.38 -6.18
C LEU A 47 -3.61 -4.49 -6.44
N THR A 48 -4.90 -4.23 -6.22
CA THR A 48 -5.97 -5.23 -6.47
C THR A 48 -6.12 -5.58 -7.95
N SER A 49 -5.80 -4.66 -8.86
CA SER A 49 -5.76 -4.95 -10.30
C SER A 49 -4.64 -5.93 -10.66
N GLN A 50 -3.51 -5.89 -9.95
CA GLN A 50 -2.38 -6.81 -10.14
C GLN A 50 -2.52 -8.10 -9.32
N TYR A 51 -3.21 -8.04 -8.19
CA TYR A 51 -3.41 -9.14 -7.24
C TYR A 51 -4.91 -9.26 -6.90
N PRO A 52 -5.68 -9.96 -7.74
CA PRO A 52 -7.12 -10.13 -7.54
C PRO A 52 -7.48 -10.80 -6.20
N GLU A 53 -6.55 -11.52 -5.57
CA GLU A 53 -6.77 -12.09 -4.22
C GLU A 53 -6.96 -11.02 -3.12
N MET A 54 -6.60 -9.76 -3.40
CA MET A 54 -6.85 -8.62 -2.51
C MET A 54 -8.25 -8.03 -2.71
N SER A 55 -9.02 -8.53 -3.68
CA SER A 55 -10.41 -8.11 -3.88
C SER A 55 -11.25 -8.49 -2.66
N GLY A 56 -11.83 -7.50 -1.99
CA GLY A 56 -12.60 -7.68 -0.76
C GLY A 56 -12.10 -6.84 0.43
N VAL A 57 -10.94 -6.20 0.31
CA VAL A 57 -10.49 -5.19 1.26
C VAL A 57 -11.31 -3.91 1.08
N ASN A 58 -11.82 -3.38 2.18
CA ASN A 58 -12.54 -2.12 2.21
C ASN A 58 -11.54 -0.94 2.18
N PRO A 59 -11.62 -0.01 1.21
CA PRO A 59 -10.71 1.13 1.17
C PRO A 59 -10.80 2.02 2.42
N ASN A 60 -11.95 2.05 3.12
CA ASN A 60 -12.09 2.76 4.38
C ASN A 60 -11.30 2.12 5.53
N GLU A 61 -10.97 0.82 5.46
CA GLU A 61 -10.10 0.20 6.47
C GLU A 61 -8.63 0.61 6.26
N LEU A 62 -8.27 1.08 5.05
CA LEU A 62 -6.92 1.54 4.72
C LEU A 62 -6.64 2.96 5.20
N THR A 63 -7.69 3.75 5.49
CA THR A 63 -7.51 5.11 6.02
C THR A 63 -7.01 5.09 7.47
N GLU A 64 -7.26 3.99 8.20
CA GLU A 64 -6.80 3.81 9.59
C GLU A 64 -5.33 3.36 9.68
N LEU A 65 -4.77 2.82 8.59
CA LEU A 65 -3.38 2.38 8.54
C LEU A 65 -2.46 3.60 8.38
N ARG A 66 -1.32 3.63 9.05
CA ARG A 66 -0.37 4.76 8.98
C ARG A 66 0.83 4.47 8.12
N THR A 67 1.28 3.22 8.08
CA THR A 67 2.53 2.81 7.44
C THR A 67 2.31 1.83 6.30
N LEU A 68 3.31 1.69 5.42
CA LEU A 68 3.31 0.68 4.36
C LEU A 68 3.34 -0.75 4.94
N ALA A 69 4.03 -0.95 6.08
CA ALA A 69 4.06 -2.21 6.82
C ALA A 69 2.65 -2.65 7.22
N GLU A 70 1.85 -1.72 7.77
CA GLU A 70 0.48 -2.01 8.21
C GLU A 70 -0.42 -2.42 7.03
N ILE A 71 -0.22 -1.87 5.83
CA ILE A 71 -0.93 -2.33 4.62
C ILE A 71 -0.56 -3.78 4.31
N VAL A 72 0.75 -4.10 4.30
CA VAL A 72 1.23 -5.45 4.02
C VAL A 72 0.67 -6.45 5.03
N ASP A 73 0.73 -6.13 6.31
CA ASP A 73 0.25 -6.98 7.40
C ASP A 73 -1.26 -7.17 7.32
N TYR A 74 -2.02 -6.08 7.10
CA TYR A 74 -3.46 -6.12 6.94
C TYR A 74 -3.87 -7.04 5.78
N VAL A 75 -3.29 -6.85 4.59
CA VAL A 75 -3.57 -7.68 3.41
C VAL A 75 -3.18 -9.14 3.67
N SER A 76 -2.04 -9.37 4.31
CA SER A 76 -1.56 -10.72 4.63
C SER A 76 -2.49 -11.45 5.59
N SER A 77 -3.07 -10.72 6.56
CA SER A 77 -4.02 -11.29 7.53
C SER A 77 -5.34 -11.71 6.89
N LYS A 78 -5.77 -11.03 5.81
CA LYS A 78 -7.01 -11.35 5.07
C LYS A 78 -6.83 -12.48 4.06
N LYS A 79 -5.58 -12.82 3.72
CA LYS A 79 -5.23 -13.96 2.85
C LYS A 79 -5.24 -15.30 3.60
N ALA A 80 -5.35 -15.28 4.93
CA ALA A 80 -5.34 -16.46 5.80
C ALA A 80 -6.74 -17.11 5.95
#